data_AF-A0A936THB1-F1
#
_entry.id   AF-A0A936THB1-F1
#
_cell.length_a   1.000
_cell.length_b   1.000
_cell.length_c   1.000
_cell.angle_alpha   90.00
_cell.angle_beta   90.00
_cell.angle_gamma   90.00
#
_symmetry.space_group_name_H-M   'P 1'
#
loop_
_entity.id
_entity.type
_entity.pdbx_description
1 polymer ?
#
loop_
_entity_poly.entity_id
_entity_poly.type
_entity_poly.pdbx_seq_one_letter_code
_entity_poly.pdbx_strand_id
1 'polypeptide(L)'
;MKVTPLSQVNRMLVATIRGCFFSYILLIAITIGAATPVFAGGLIEIAELLAHPEQYDHLDVMVTGKVMNVQLATNRQGQPAYGFLLQDPAGTLKVVSLGQVEVHEGDQVIVEGVFSRLRQVGRKIVYNEIKALSVRPLTRMNPDLVG
;
A
#
# COMPACT_ATOMS: atom_id res chain seq x y z
N MET A 1 -53.09 -58.35 23.58
CA MET A 1 -54.31 -57.65 24.07
C MET A 1 -53.90 -56.53 25.02
N LYS A 2 -53.93 -55.27 24.54
CA LYS A 2 -54.03 -53.95 25.25
C LYS A 2 -53.42 -52.86 24.34
N VAL A 3 -54.18 -52.34 23.39
CA VAL A 3 -54.87 -51.02 23.37
C VAL A 3 -54.02 -49.83 23.84
N THR A 4 -53.66 -48.94 22.91
CA THR A 4 -53.18 -47.55 23.09
C THR A 4 -54.37 -46.61 23.38
N PRO A 5 -54.17 -45.45 24.03
CA PRO A 5 -54.34 -44.16 23.31
C PRO A 5 -53.38 -43.05 23.83
N LEU A 6 -52.82 -42.15 23.02
CA LEU A 6 -53.37 -40.97 22.30
C LEU A 6 -53.88 -39.81 23.20
N SER A 7 -52.97 -38.91 23.60
CA SER A 7 -53.18 -37.47 23.86
C SER A 7 -51.78 -36.83 24.04
N GLN A 8 -51.09 -36.20 23.09
CA GLN A 8 -51.47 -35.09 22.22
C GLN A 8 -52.24 -33.98 22.95
N VAL A 9 -51.81 -32.75 22.67
CA VAL A 9 -52.43 -31.45 22.96
C VAL A 9 -51.93 -30.72 24.22
N ASN A 10 -50.91 -29.88 23.99
CA ASN A 10 -50.77 -28.51 24.48
C ASN A 10 -50.98 -28.21 25.96
N ARG A 11 -49.86 -28.11 26.68
CA ARG A 11 -49.63 -26.98 27.61
C ARG A 11 -48.19 -26.51 27.38
N MET A 12 -47.92 -25.48 26.55
CA MET A 12 -48.23 -24.07 26.81
C MET A 12 -47.86 -23.77 28.26
N LEU A 13 -46.87 -22.96 28.63
CA LEU A 13 -46.15 -21.83 28.05
C LEU A 13 -45.21 -21.42 29.21
N VAL A 14 -44.11 -20.72 28.94
CA VAL A 14 -43.34 -19.97 29.96
C VAL A 14 -42.50 -20.81 30.93
N ALA A 15 -41.25 -21.06 30.56
CA ALA A 15 -40.09 -21.17 31.46
C ALA A 15 -38.94 -21.76 30.64
N THR A 16 -37.80 -21.12 30.37
CA THR A 16 -37.23 -19.94 30.98
C THR A 16 -36.19 -19.43 29.98
N ILE A 17 -36.57 -18.38 29.27
CA ILE A 17 -35.70 -17.51 28.47
C ILE A 17 -34.72 -16.87 29.45
N ARG A 18 -33.62 -17.56 29.80
CA ARG A 18 -32.63 -17.01 30.74
C ARG A 18 -31.27 -17.73 30.75
N GLY A 19 -30.93 -18.41 29.66
CA GLY A 19 -29.65 -19.15 29.55
C GLY A 19 -28.84 -18.87 28.28
N CYS A 20 -29.44 -18.37 27.20
CA CYS A 20 -28.74 -18.20 25.92
C CYS A 20 -28.18 -16.79 25.66
N PHE A 21 -28.54 -15.78 26.47
CA PHE A 21 -28.07 -14.41 26.24
C PHE A 21 -26.65 -14.14 26.74
N PHE A 22 -26.10 -14.98 27.63
CA PHE A 22 -24.74 -14.80 28.15
C PHE A 22 -23.67 -15.51 27.31
N SER A 23 -24.06 -16.43 26.42
CA SER A 23 -23.12 -17.18 25.56
C SER A 23 -22.84 -16.51 24.21
N TYR A 24 -23.62 -15.49 23.83
CA TYR A 24 -23.45 -14.81 22.53
C TYR A 24 -22.67 -13.49 22.63
N ILE A 25 -22.49 -12.94 23.84
CA ILE A 25 -21.75 -11.69 24.07
C ILE A 25 -20.22 -11.91 24.08
N LEU A 26 -19.76 -13.14 24.33
CA LEU A 26 -18.32 -13.45 24.40
C LEU A 26 -17.67 -13.69 23.02
N LEU A 27 -18.45 -13.85 21.95
CA LEU A 27 -17.95 -14.12 20.59
C LEU A 27 -17.87 -12.87 19.69
N ILE A 28 -18.32 -11.70 20.17
CA ILE A 28 -18.31 -10.44 19.40
C ILE A 28 -17.15 -9.51 19.82
N ALA A 29 -16.33 -9.89 20.81
CA ALA A 29 -15.28 -9.03 21.37
C ALA A 29 -13.89 -9.18 20.71
N ILE A 30 -13.73 -10.00 19.66
CA ILE A 30 -12.44 -10.21 18.96
C ILE A 30 -12.53 -9.73 17.51
N THR A 31 -13.17 -8.59 17.29
CA THR A 31 -12.98 -7.77 16.08
C THR A 31 -12.53 -6.38 16.49
N ILE A 32 -11.55 -6.31 17.40
CA ILE A 32 -10.83 -5.07 17.66
C ILE A 32 -9.92 -4.88 16.45
N GLY A 33 -10.27 -3.88 15.64
CA GLY A 33 -9.65 -3.57 14.37
C GLY A 33 -8.13 -3.59 14.48
N ALA A 34 -7.50 -4.34 13.58
CA ALA A 34 -6.17 -3.98 13.15
C ALA A 34 -6.28 -2.58 12.56
N ALA A 35 -5.98 -1.57 13.38
CA ALA A 35 -5.71 -0.23 12.88
C ALA A 35 -4.46 -0.38 12.00
N THR A 36 -4.67 -0.62 10.72
CA THR A 36 -3.61 -0.45 9.74
C THR A 36 -3.15 0.99 9.90
N PRO A 37 -1.86 1.26 10.17
CA PRO A 37 -1.37 2.62 10.18
C PRO A 37 -1.66 3.19 8.78
N VAL A 38 -2.63 4.10 8.71
CA VAL A 38 -2.78 4.97 7.55
C VAL A 38 -1.66 5.98 7.70
N PHE A 39 -0.50 5.68 7.11
CA PHE A 39 0.52 6.69 6.92
C PHE A 39 -0.08 7.73 5.98
N ALA A 40 -0.47 8.88 6.53
CA ALA A 40 -0.68 10.07 5.73
C ALA A 40 0.64 10.33 5.01
N GLY A 41 0.69 10.06 3.71
CA GLY A 41 1.88 10.06 2.88
C GLY A 41 2.54 11.44 2.86
N GLY A 42 3.40 11.69 3.84
CA GLY A 42 4.29 12.84 3.85
C GLY A 42 5.33 12.69 2.76
N LEU A 43 5.86 13.83 2.31
CA LEU A 43 7.01 13.84 1.41
C LEU A 43 8.22 13.32 2.20
N ILE A 44 8.81 12.23 1.72
CA ILE A 44 9.99 11.57 2.28
C ILE A 44 11.21 11.96 1.44
N GLU A 45 12.32 12.27 2.10
CA GLU A 45 13.59 12.55 1.42
C GLU A 45 14.22 11.25 0.91
N ILE A 46 14.93 11.29 -0.23
CA ILE A 46 15.61 10.08 -0.74
C ILE A 46 16.71 9.64 0.25
N ALA A 47 17.35 10.59 0.94
CA ALA A 47 18.31 10.33 2.02
C ALA A 47 17.76 9.32 3.05
N GLU A 48 16.52 9.54 3.50
CA GLU A 48 15.88 8.73 4.53
C GLU A 48 15.62 7.30 4.05
N LEU A 49 15.11 7.15 2.82
CA LEU A 49 14.90 5.83 2.20
C LEU A 49 16.20 5.06 2.01
N LEU A 50 17.30 5.75 1.72
CA LEU A 50 18.61 5.12 1.53
C LEU A 50 19.30 4.79 2.86
N ALA A 51 19.10 5.59 3.90
CA ALA A 51 19.68 5.39 5.23
C ALA A 51 18.97 4.29 6.02
N HIS A 52 17.65 4.17 5.89
CA HIS A 52 16.82 3.26 6.67
C HIS A 52 15.88 2.40 5.81
N PRO A 53 16.39 1.71 4.77
CA PRO A 53 15.56 1.05 3.76
C PRO A 53 14.66 -0.06 4.31
N GLU A 54 15.06 -0.71 5.40
CA GLU A 54 14.25 -1.72 6.09
C GLU A 54 12.98 -1.16 6.74
N GLN A 55 12.94 0.13 7.09
CA GLN A 55 11.77 0.76 7.70
C GLN A 55 10.67 1.04 6.67
N TYR A 56 11.05 1.15 5.41
CA TYR A 56 10.16 1.53 4.30
C TYR A 56 9.88 0.39 3.32
N ASP A 57 10.44 -0.81 3.57
CA ASP A 57 10.28 -1.93 2.66
C ASP A 57 8.78 -2.29 2.53
N HIS A 58 8.28 -2.24 1.29
CA HIS A 58 6.90 -2.53 0.91
C HIS A 58 5.89 -1.51 1.44
N LEU A 59 6.35 -0.32 1.87
CA LEU A 59 5.48 0.80 2.23
C LEU A 59 5.26 1.74 1.05
N ASP A 60 4.11 2.42 1.08
CA ASP A 60 3.83 3.55 0.20
C ASP A 60 4.71 4.74 0.60
N VAL A 61 5.35 5.34 -0.40
CA VAL A 61 6.24 6.49 -0.24
C VAL A 61 5.91 7.56 -1.28
N MET A 62 6.15 8.81 -0.89
CA MET A 62 6.09 9.95 -1.80
C MET A 62 7.42 10.70 -1.73
N VAL A 63 8.12 10.78 -2.85
CA VAL A 63 9.45 11.38 -2.94
C VAL A 63 9.50 12.41 -4.06
N THR A 64 10.46 13.33 -3.99
CA THR A 64 10.72 14.27 -5.07
C THR A 64 12.16 14.16 -5.56
N GLY A 65 12.38 14.50 -6.82
CA GLY A 65 13.71 14.53 -7.39
C GLY A 65 13.70 14.82 -8.87
N LYS A 66 14.90 14.90 -9.43
CA LYS A 66 15.15 15.13 -10.85
C LYS A 66 15.21 13.79 -11.59
N VAL A 67 14.49 13.69 -12.70
CA VAL A 67 14.48 12.51 -13.58
C VAL A 67 15.78 12.46 -14.38
N MET A 68 16.45 11.31 -14.34
CA MET A 68 17.70 11.02 -15.05
C MET A 68 17.63 9.65 -15.73
N ASN A 69 18.36 9.44 -16.82
CA ASN A 69 18.53 8.12 -17.47
C ASN A 69 17.20 7.37 -17.72
N VAL A 70 16.30 8.00 -18.48
CA VAL A 70 14.99 7.41 -18.82
C VAL A 70 15.16 6.27 -19.82
N GLN A 71 14.56 5.13 -19.52
CA GLN A 71 14.60 3.91 -20.33
C GLN A 71 13.20 3.35 -20.52
N LEU A 72 12.84 3.12 -21.79
CA LEU A 72 11.62 2.43 -22.16
C LEU A 72 11.91 0.95 -22.38
N ALA A 73 11.15 0.10 -21.69
CA ALA A 73 11.19 -1.34 -21.83
C ALA A 73 9.77 -1.92 -21.89
N THR A 74 9.69 -3.24 -22.05
CA THR A 74 8.43 -3.99 -21.98
C THR A 74 8.47 -4.89 -20.75
N ASN A 75 7.43 -4.86 -19.92
CA ASN A 75 7.31 -5.76 -18.78
C ASN A 75 6.96 -7.19 -19.22
N ARG A 76 6.89 -8.13 -18.27
CA ARG A 76 6.59 -9.53 -18.56
C ARG A 76 5.19 -9.76 -19.13
N GLN A 77 4.27 -8.84 -18.91
CA GLN A 77 2.91 -8.86 -19.45
C GLN A 77 2.80 -8.20 -20.83
N GLY A 78 3.90 -7.72 -21.42
CA GLY A 78 3.87 -7.05 -22.72
C GLY A 78 3.52 -5.55 -22.65
N GLN A 79 3.42 -4.96 -21.45
CA GLN A 79 3.08 -3.55 -21.28
C GLN A 79 4.34 -2.67 -21.26
N PRO A 80 4.26 -1.43 -21.76
CA PRO A 80 5.32 -0.44 -21.57
C PRO A 80 5.68 -0.27 -20.09
N ALA A 81 6.98 -0.26 -19.81
CA ALA A 81 7.54 0.01 -18.51
C ALA A 81 8.65 1.05 -18.64
N TYR A 82 8.51 2.15 -17.91
CA TYR A 82 9.47 3.24 -17.87
C TYR A 82 10.35 3.06 -16.63
N GLY A 83 11.64 2.86 -16.85
CA GLY A 83 12.65 2.88 -15.79
C GLY A 83 13.41 4.21 -15.84
N PHE A 84 13.61 4.86 -14.71
CA PHE A 84 14.46 6.04 -14.62
C PHE A 84 15.12 6.13 -13.24
N LEU A 85 16.09 7.03 -13.14
CA LEU A 85 16.75 7.39 -11.90
C LEU A 85 16.15 8.69 -11.38
N LEU A 86 15.74 8.70 -10.13
CA LEU A 86 15.31 9.90 -9.42
C LEU A 86 16.48 10.39 -8.58
N GLN A 87 17.01 11.56 -8.90
CA GLN A 87 18.17 12.14 -8.25
C GLN A 87 17.77 13.31 -7.34
N ASP A 88 18.34 13.35 -6.16
CA ASP A 88 18.35 14.51 -5.26
C ASP A 88 19.79 14.74 -4.75
N PRO A 89 20.05 15.76 -3.91
CA PRO A 89 21.39 15.98 -3.37
C PRO A 89 21.95 14.83 -2.51
N ALA A 90 21.08 13.97 -1.96
CA ALA A 90 21.49 12.88 -1.08
C ALA A 90 21.86 11.61 -1.85
N GLY A 91 21.32 11.42 -3.05
CA GLY A 91 21.69 10.30 -3.89
C GLY A 91 20.75 10.07 -5.07
N THR A 92 20.60 8.80 -5.41
CA THR A 92 19.81 8.40 -6.58
C THR A 92 19.04 7.13 -6.27
N LEU A 93 17.77 7.11 -6.64
CA LEU A 93 16.86 6.01 -6.43
C LEU A 93 16.28 5.54 -7.76
N LYS A 94 16.17 4.22 -7.96
CA LYS A 94 15.56 3.69 -9.17
C LYS A 94 14.04 3.79 -9.07
N VAL A 95 13.39 4.20 -10.15
CA VAL A 95 11.93 4.23 -10.28
C VAL A 95 11.52 3.40 -11.48
N VAL A 96 10.47 2.60 -11.31
CA VAL A 96 9.82 1.85 -12.39
C VAL A 96 8.33 2.18 -12.40
N SER A 97 7.83 2.66 -13.53
CA SER A 97 6.41 2.91 -13.76
C SER A 97 5.87 2.05 -14.89
N LEU A 98 4.62 1.61 -14.77
CA LEU A 98 3.92 0.83 -15.79
C LEU A 98 2.90 1.70 -16.53
N GLY A 99 2.71 1.43 -17.82
CA GLY A 99 1.77 2.20 -18.65
C GLY A 99 2.41 3.48 -19.18
N GLN A 100 1.57 4.45 -19.58
CA GLN A 100 2.06 5.73 -20.10
C GLN A 100 2.45 6.66 -18.97
N VAL A 101 3.69 7.12 -18.98
CA VAL A 101 4.18 8.23 -18.16
C VAL A 101 4.99 9.15 -19.06
N GLU A 102 4.56 10.40 -19.15
CA GLU A 102 5.30 11.46 -19.83
C GLU A 102 6.28 12.10 -18.84
N VAL A 103 7.48 11.53 -18.76
CA VAL A 103 8.62 12.15 -18.07
C VAL A 103 9.80 12.22 -19.00
N HIS A 104 10.52 13.33 -18.93
CA HIS A 104 11.74 13.59 -19.68
C HIS A 104 12.92 13.73 -18.73
N GLU A 105 14.10 13.44 -19.25
CA GLU A 105 15.33 13.68 -18.53
C GLU A 105 15.45 15.18 -18.20
N GLY A 106 15.74 15.48 -16.93
CA GLY A 106 15.79 16.83 -16.41
C GLY A 106 14.55 17.28 -15.65
N ASP A 107 13.41 16.59 -15.81
CA ASP A 107 12.16 16.97 -15.15
C ASP A 107 12.29 16.86 -13.63
N GLN A 108 11.80 17.88 -12.92
CA GLN A 108 11.57 17.79 -11.49
C GLN A 108 10.20 17.17 -11.27
N VAL A 109 10.12 16.08 -10.51
CA VAL A 109 8.88 15.32 -10.32
C VAL A 109 8.60 14.98 -8.86
N ILE A 110 7.34 14.69 -8.57
CA ILE A 110 6.88 13.95 -7.41
C ILE A 110 6.57 12.52 -7.87
N VAL A 111 7.15 11.53 -7.20
CA VAL A 111 6.88 10.10 -7.42
C VAL A 111 6.16 9.56 -6.20
N GLU A 112 5.00 8.96 -6.43
CA GLU A 112 4.25 8.21 -5.43
C GLU A 112 4.28 6.73 -5.82
N GLY A 113 4.59 5.85 -4.87
CA GLY A 113 4.63 4.42 -5.16
C GLY A 113 5.08 3.56 -3.99
N VAL A 114 5.31 2.28 -4.26
CA VAL A 114 5.76 1.32 -3.25
C VAL A 114 7.27 1.19 -3.29
N PHE A 115 7.93 1.43 -2.16
CA PHE A 115 9.37 1.23 -2.02
C PHE A 115 9.70 -0.25 -1.82
N SER A 116 10.80 -0.70 -2.40
CA SER A 116 11.38 -2.02 -2.18
C SER A 116 12.87 -1.88 -1.94
N ARG A 117 13.33 -2.43 -0.81
CA ARG A 117 14.75 -2.34 -0.45
C ARG A 117 15.62 -3.28 -1.28
N LEU A 118 16.92 -2.98 -1.28
CA LEU A 118 17.95 -3.81 -1.85
C LEU A 118 17.92 -5.19 -1.18
N ARG A 119 17.89 -6.22 -2.02
CA ARG A 119 18.04 -7.61 -1.59
C ARG A 119 18.69 -8.44 -2.66
N GLN A 120 19.45 -9.43 -2.23
CA GLN A 120 19.96 -10.45 -3.11
C GLN A 120 18.95 -11.61 -3.17
N VAL A 121 18.50 -11.96 -4.38
CA VAL A 121 17.63 -13.11 -4.61
C VAL A 121 18.38 -14.08 -5.52
N GLY A 122 18.92 -15.13 -4.93
CA GLY A 122 19.83 -16.06 -5.62
C GLY A 122 21.07 -15.34 -6.13
N ARG A 123 21.21 -15.26 -7.46
CA ARG A 123 22.32 -14.56 -8.15
C ARG A 123 21.98 -13.13 -8.59
N LYS A 124 20.74 -12.67 -8.39
CA LYS A 124 20.28 -11.34 -8.83
C LYS A 124 20.26 -10.37 -7.65
N ILE A 125 20.78 -9.16 -7.87
CA ILE A 125 20.61 -8.02 -6.97
C ILE A 125 19.34 -7.28 -7.38
N VAL A 126 18.41 -7.10 -6.44
CA VAL A 126 17.35 -6.10 -6.52
C VAL A 126 17.91 -4.87 -5.85
N TYR A 127 17.92 -3.72 -6.52
CA TYR A 127 18.35 -2.44 -5.94
C TYR A 127 17.19 -1.79 -5.20
N ASN A 128 17.47 -0.78 -4.37
CA ASN A 128 16.44 0.11 -3.84
C ASN A 128 15.65 0.70 -5.03
N GLU A 129 14.35 0.42 -5.06
CA GLU A 129 13.48 0.75 -6.20
C GLU A 129 12.11 1.20 -5.70
N ILE A 130 11.54 2.23 -6.34
CA ILE A 130 10.13 2.57 -6.21
C ILE A 130 9.38 2.04 -7.42
N LYS A 131 8.35 1.23 -7.17
CA LYS A 131 7.32 0.94 -8.18
C LYS A 131 6.28 2.05 -8.13
N ALA A 132 6.34 2.95 -9.10
CA ALA A 132 5.51 4.13 -9.14
C ALA A 132 4.04 3.78 -9.43
N LEU A 133 3.16 4.31 -8.60
CA LEU A 133 1.72 4.39 -8.82
C LEU A 133 1.35 5.69 -9.54
N SER A 134 2.04 6.79 -9.24
CA SER A 134 1.91 8.06 -9.95
C SER A 134 3.26 8.77 -10.08
N VAL A 135 3.45 9.46 -11.20
CA VAL A 135 4.57 10.38 -11.42
C VAL A 135 3.99 11.67 -11.95
N ARG A 136 4.27 12.78 -11.26
CA ARG A 136 3.71 14.10 -11.59
C ARG A 136 4.83 15.13 -11.67
N PRO A 137 4.85 15.99 -12.70
CA PRO A 137 5.74 17.14 -12.70
C PRO A 137 5.55 17.97 -11.44
N LEU A 138 6.64 18.33 -10.79
CA LEU A 138 6.66 19.37 -9.77
C LEU A 138 6.67 20.71 -10.51
N THR A 139 5.53 21.07 -11.10
CA THR A 139 5.38 22.40 -11.71
C THR A 139 5.74 23.42 -10.65
N ARG A 140 6.78 24.24 -10.91
CA ARG A 140 7.16 25.32 -9.99
C ARG A 140 5.91 26.13 -9.70
N MET A 141 5.48 26.17 -8.45
CA MET A 141 4.56 27.21 -8.00
C MET A 141 5.16 28.53 -8.44
N ASN A 142 4.36 29.31 -9.17
CA ASN A 142 4.74 30.52 -9.84
C ASN A 142 5.55 31.46 -8.91
N PRO A 143 6.79 31.86 -9.25
CA PRO A 143 7.53 32.87 -8.48
C PRO A 143 6.98 34.30 -8.65
N ASP A 144 5.92 34.53 -9.44
CA ASP A 144 5.31 35.87 -9.63
C ASP A 144 4.53 36.41 -8.41
N LEU A 145 4.80 35.93 -7.20
CA LEU A 145 4.35 36.55 -5.96
C LEU A 145 5.49 37.27 -5.25
N VAL A 146 6.26 38.06 -6.00
CA VAL A 146 6.98 39.21 -5.45
C VAL A 146 6.23 40.46 -5.91
N GLY A 147 5.56 41.10 -4.94
CA GLY A 147 4.84 42.36 -5.14
C GLY A 147 5.76 43.56 -5.32
#